data_AF-A0A954BT00-F1
#
_entry.id   AF-A0A954BT00-F1
#
_cell.length_a   1.000
_cell.length_b   1.000
_cell.length_c   1.000
_cell.angle_alpha   90.00
_cell.angle_beta   90.00
_cell.angle_gamma   90.00
#
_symmetry.space_group_name_H-M   'P 1'
#
loop_
_entity.id
_entity.type
_entity.pdbx_description
1 polymer ?
#
loop_
_entity_poly.entity_id
_entity_poly.type
_entity_poly.pdbx_seq_one_letter_code
_entity_poly.pdbx_strand_id
1 'polypeptide(L)'
;ILVLDATTGQNAVNQAMMFKEAADVTGLFLAKLDGTAKGGAVLSINEKVEVPVKFVGLGEKMEDMQPFDADNFVDALFDMESLAESKDTE
;
A
#
# COMPACT_ATOMS: atom_id res chain seq x y z
N ILE A 1 0.28 -14.92 -5.26
CA ILE A 1 0.33 -13.64 -4.53
C ILE A 1 1.60 -12.91 -4.96
N LEU A 2 1.50 -11.63 -5.30
CA LEU A 2 2.63 -10.78 -5.69
C LEU A 2 2.99 -9.84 -4.54
N VAL A 3 4.27 -9.73 -4.21
CA VAL A 3 4.79 -8.84 -3.16
C VAL A 3 5.39 -7.60 -3.81
N LEU A 4 5.01 -6.41 -3.35
CA LEU A 4 5.47 -5.12 -3.89
C LEU A 4 5.93 -4.19 -2.77
N ASP A 5 6.96 -3.38 -3.04
CA ASP A 5 7.41 -2.32 -2.15
C ASP A 5 6.56 -1.05 -2.38
N ALA A 6 5.76 -0.67 -1.37
CA ALA A 6 4.81 0.43 -1.44
C ALA A 6 5.48 1.81 -1.58
N THR A 7 6.77 1.93 -1.21
CA THR A 7 7.52 3.19 -1.30
C THR A 7 7.90 3.56 -2.74
N THR A 8 7.81 2.61 -3.67
CA THR A 8 8.28 2.78 -5.05
C THR A 8 7.25 3.43 -6.00
N GLY A 9 6.05 3.78 -5.51
CA GLY A 9 5.05 4.55 -6.23
C GLY A 9 4.67 3.94 -7.60
N GLN A 10 4.94 4.67 -8.70
CA GLN A 10 4.62 4.20 -10.06
C GLN A 10 5.43 2.95 -10.48
N ASN A 11 6.58 2.68 -9.85
CA ASN A 11 7.33 1.47 -10.16
C ASN A 11 6.60 0.21 -9.67
N ALA A 12 5.97 0.25 -8.49
CA ALA A 12 5.14 -0.85 -7.99
C ALA A 12 3.95 -1.12 -8.91
N VAL A 13 3.31 -0.06 -9.41
CA VAL A 13 2.21 -0.16 -10.39
C VAL A 13 2.67 -0.86 -11.66
N ASN A 14 3.79 -0.45 -12.25
CA ASN A 14 4.31 -1.06 -13.47
C ASN A 14 4.68 -2.53 -13.26
N GLN A 15 5.31 -2.87 -12.13
CA GLN A 15 5.61 -4.26 -11.79
C GLN A 15 4.33 -5.10 -11.65
N ALA A 16 3.32 -4.57 -10.98
CA ALA A 16 2.05 -5.25 -10.80
C ALA A 16 1.35 -5.56 -12.14
N MET A 17 1.36 -4.60 -13.09
CA MET A 17 0.84 -4.82 -14.45
C MET A 17 1.63 -5.91 -15.19
N MET A 18 2.96 -5.82 -15.20
CA MET A 18 3.81 -6.81 -15.89
C MET A 18 3.63 -8.22 -15.32
N PHE A 19 3.53 -8.35 -14.00
CA PHE A 19 3.32 -9.66 -13.38
C PHE A 19 1.91 -10.20 -13.57
N LYS A 20 0.88 -9.34 -13.63
CA LYS A 20 -0.50 -9.75 -13.97
C LYS A 20 -0.57 -10.32 -15.40
N GLU A 21 0.20 -9.77 -16.34
CA GLU A 21 0.28 -10.29 -17.71
C GLU A 21 1.09 -11.59 -17.80
N ALA A 22 2.17 -11.69 -17.02
CA ALA A 22 3.05 -12.86 -17.04
C ALA A 22 2.54 -14.05 -16.22
N ALA A 23 1.70 -13.81 -15.21
CA ALA A 23 1.23 -14.83 -14.28
C ALA A 23 -0.16 -14.49 -13.71
N ASP A 24 -0.89 -15.51 -13.26
CA ASP A 24 -2.20 -15.34 -12.64
C ASP A 24 -2.08 -14.79 -11.20
N VAL A 25 -1.95 -13.46 -11.10
CA VAL A 25 -1.83 -12.76 -9.83
C VAL A 25 -3.22 -12.55 -9.22
N THR A 26 -3.53 -13.35 -8.19
CA THR A 26 -4.84 -13.33 -7.50
C THR A 26 -4.87 -12.53 -6.20
N GLY A 27 -3.77 -11.85 -5.86
CA GLY A 27 -3.68 -11.05 -4.64
C GLY A 27 -2.32 -10.37 -4.47
N LEU A 28 -2.33 -9.22 -3.79
CA LEU A 28 -1.14 -8.41 -3.52
C LEU A 28 -0.77 -8.44 -2.04
N PHE A 29 0.54 -8.37 -1.79
CA PHE A 29 1.14 -8.01 -0.51
C PHE A 29 1.90 -6.71 -0.70
N LEU A 30 1.59 -5.68 0.09
CA LEU A 30 2.32 -4.40 0.03
C LEU A 30 3.23 -4.26 1.26
N ALA A 31 4.55 -4.30 1.04
CA ALA A 31 5.54 -4.11 2.08
C ALA A 31 5.86 -2.62 2.29
N LYS A 32 6.27 -2.26 3.51
CA LYS A 32 6.69 -0.91 3.90
C LYS A 32 5.60 0.16 3.73
N LEU A 33 4.37 -0.19 4.12
CA LEU A 33 3.24 0.73 4.02
C LEU A 33 3.25 1.81 5.13
N ASP A 34 4.03 1.61 6.18
CA ASP A 34 4.29 2.51 7.31
C ASP A 34 5.17 3.73 6.96
N GLY A 35 5.87 3.69 5.82
CA GLY A 35 6.77 4.75 5.38
C GLY A 35 6.06 5.94 4.72
N THR A 36 6.82 6.75 3.98
CA THR A 36 6.34 7.88 3.17
C THR A 36 5.38 7.50 2.02
N ALA A 37 5.00 6.23 1.94
CA ALA A 37 3.96 5.73 1.06
C ALA A 37 2.60 6.23 1.58
N LYS A 38 2.26 7.49 1.24
CA LYS A 38 1.01 8.19 1.60
C LYS A 38 -0.28 7.55 1.04
N GLY A 39 -0.40 6.22 1.06
CA GLY A 39 -1.50 5.45 0.50
C GLY A 39 -1.68 5.49 -1.02
N GLY A 40 -1.09 6.47 -1.72
CA GLY A 40 -1.30 6.68 -3.16
C GLY A 40 -0.85 5.51 -4.05
N ALA A 41 0.15 4.73 -3.63
CA ALA A 41 0.56 3.52 -4.33
C ALA A 41 -0.53 2.43 -4.27
N VAL A 42 -1.18 2.27 -3.11
CA VAL A 42 -2.28 1.29 -2.92
C VAL A 42 -3.43 1.61 -3.86
N LEU A 43 -3.86 2.87 -3.87
CA LEU A 43 -4.94 3.35 -4.73
C LEU A 43 -4.60 3.18 -6.21
N SER A 44 -3.41 3.63 -6.62
CA SER A 44 -2.95 3.54 -8.02
C SER A 44 -2.83 2.10 -8.53
N ILE A 45 -2.37 1.17 -7.67
CA ILE A 45 -2.25 -0.24 -8.03
C ILE A 45 -3.64 -0.85 -8.15
N ASN A 46 -4.55 -0.57 -7.20
CA ASN A 46 -5.91 -1.10 -7.24
C ASN A 46 -6.65 -0.67 -8.52
N GLU A 47 -6.58 0.63 -8.85
CA GLU A 47 -7.23 1.20 -10.05
C GLU A 47 -6.74 0.57 -11.37
N LYS A 48 -5.45 0.25 -11.47
CA LYS A 48 -4.86 -0.23 -12.75
C LYS A 48 -4.83 -1.75 -12.88
N VAL A 49 -4.69 -2.45 -11.76
CA VAL A 49 -4.37 -3.88 -11.76
C VAL A 49 -5.60 -4.71 -11.39
N GLU A 50 -6.61 -4.13 -10.73
CA GLU A 50 -7.86 -4.81 -10.35
C GLU A 50 -7.62 -6.11 -9.56
N VAL A 51 -6.53 -6.15 -8.78
CA VAL A 51 -6.19 -7.29 -7.91
C VAL A 51 -6.29 -6.83 -6.46
N PRO A 52 -6.97 -7.58 -5.58
CA PRO A 52 -7.13 -7.19 -4.19
C PRO A 52 -5.80 -7.22 -3.43
N VAL A 53 -5.59 -6.21 -2.59
CA VAL A 53 -4.56 -6.24 -1.56
C VAL A 53 -5.05 -7.15 -0.44
N LYS A 54 -4.28 -8.19 -0.13
CA LYS A 54 -4.63 -9.19 0.89
C LYS A 54 -3.87 -8.97 2.20
N PHE A 55 -2.64 -8.47 2.10
CA PHE A 55 -1.74 -8.30 3.22
C PHE A 55 -0.93 -7.02 3.07
N VAL A 56 -0.54 -6.45 4.21
CA VAL A 56 0.37 -5.31 4.30
C VAL A 56 1.43 -5.56 5.35
N GLY A 57 2.64 -5.06 5.10
CA GLY A 57 3.71 -4.98 6.09
C GLY A 57 3.87 -3.54 6.54
N LEU A 58 3.67 -3.28 7.84
CA LEU A 58 3.81 -1.96 8.47
C LEU A 58 5.17 -1.77 9.16
N GLY A 59 6.16 -2.59 8.82
CA GLY A 59 7.47 -2.56 9.45
C GLY A 59 8.37 -3.68 8.95
N GLU A 60 9.47 -3.90 9.66
CA GLU A 60 10.50 -4.87 9.27
C GLU A 60 10.36 -6.22 9.97
N LYS A 61 9.54 -6.31 11.02
CA LYS A 61 9.41 -7.52 11.82
C LYS A 61 8.28 -8.41 11.32
N MET A 62 8.32 -9.68 11.70
CA MET A 62 7.29 -10.64 11.34
C MET A 62 5.93 -10.25 11.92
N GLU A 63 5.92 -9.64 13.10
CA GLU A 63 4.71 -9.18 13.77
C GLU A 63 4.05 -7.97 13.07
N ASP A 64 4.79 -7.28 12.19
CA ASP A 64 4.30 -6.10 11.47
C ASP A 64 3.51 -6.48 10.19
N MET A 65 3.44 -7.78 9.87
CA MET A 65 2.59 -8.31 8.82
C MET A 65 1.16 -8.49 9.30
N GLN A 66 0.21 -7.89 8.59
CA GLN A 66 -1.21 -8.01 8.90
C GLN A 66 -2.07 -8.19 7.64
N PRO A 67 -3.27 -8.79 7.76
CA PRO A 67 -4.28 -8.72 6.71
C PRO A 67 -4.59 -7.27 6.36
N PHE A 68 -4.86 -7.01 5.08
CA PHE A 68 -5.26 -5.66 4.67
C PHE A 68 -6.70 -5.39 5.11
N ASP A 69 -6.90 -4.26 5.78
CA ASP A 69 -8.19 -3.72 6.18
C ASP A 69 -8.33 -2.32 5.55
N ALA A 70 -9.33 -2.17 4.68
CA ALA A 70 -9.54 -0.94 3.93
C ALA A 70 -10.04 0.20 4.83
N ASP A 71 -10.84 -0.10 5.85
CA ASP A 71 -11.39 0.90 6.75
C ASP A 71 -10.26 1.47 7.63
N ASN A 72 -9.46 0.59 8.25
CA ASN A 72 -8.28 1.01 9.02
C ASN A 72 -7.26 1.78 8.16
N PHE A 73 -7.09 1.40 6.90
CA PHE A 73 -6.19 2.09 5.98
C PHE A 73 -6.68 3.50 5.65
N VAL A 74 -7.98 3.68 5.43
CA VAL A 74 -8.60 4.98 5.18
C VAL A 74 -8.50 5.86 6.44
N ASP A 75 -8.83 5.31 7.61
CA ASP A 75 -8.73 6.04 8.88
C ASP A 75 -7.29 6.52 9.12
N ALA A 76 -6.29 5.66 8.92
CA ALA A 76 -4.88 6.01 9.06
C ALA A 76 -4.42 7.09 8.06
N LEU A 77 -4.99 7.12 6.85
CA LEU A 77 -4.68 8.12 5.83
C LEU A 77 -5.13 9.53 6.26
N PHE A 78 -6.33 9.64 6.83
CA PHE A 78 -6.92 10.92 7.24
C PHE A 78 -6.47 11.38 8.64
N ASP A 79 -6.15 10.45 9.54
CA ASP A 79 -5.54 10.80 10.83
C ASP A 79 -4.16 11.46 10.65
N MET A 80 -3.36 10.99 9.70
CA MET A 80 -2.08 11.63 9.34
C MET A 80 -2.25 13.06 8.80
N GLU A 81 -3.31 13.31 8.02
CA GLU A 81 -3.58 14.64 7.46
C GLU A 81 -3.91 15.63 8.58
N SER A 82 -4.72 15.21 9.57
CA SER A 82 -5.02 16.03 10.76
C SER A 82 -3.77 16.37 11.59
N LEU A 83 -2.83 15.42 11.71
CA LEU A 83 -1.57 15.60 12.43
C LEU A 83 -0.58 16.48 11.66
N ALA A 84 -0.59 16.44 10.33
CA ALA A 84 0.24 17.29 9.49
C ALA A 84 -0.23 18.76 9.53
N GLU A 85 -1.54 19.01 9.42
CA GLU A 85 -2.11 20.37 9.49
C GLU A 85 -1.87 21.04 10.85
N SER A 86 -1.91 20.28 11.94
CA SER A 86 -1.65 20.82 13.29
C SER A 86 -0.21 21.33 13.49
N LYS A 87 0.76 20.80 12.75
CA LYS A 87 2.19 21.16 12.88
C LYS A 87 2.59 22.39 12.05
N ASP A 88 1.81 22.73 11.03
CA ASP A 88 2.05 23.91 10.19
C ASP A 88 1.46 25.20 10.79
N THR A 89 0.78 25.10 11.94
CA THR A 89 0.13 26.24 12.63
C THR A 89 0.86 26.71 13.91
N GLU A 90 2.03 26.15 14.24
CA GLU A 90 2.89 26.57 15.36
C GLU A 90 4.11 27.40 14.92
#